data_AF-A0A7V9HYV9-F1
#
_entry.id   AF-A0A7V9HYV9-F1
#
_cell.length_a   1.000
_cell.length_b   1.000
_cell.length_c   1.000
_cell.angle_alpha   90.00
_cell.angle_beta   90.00
_cell.angle_gamma   90.00
#
_symmetry.space_group_name_H-M   'P 1'
#
loop_
_entity.id
_entity.type
_entity.pdbx_description
1 polymer ?
#
loop_
_entity_poly.entity_id
_entity_poly.type
_entity_poly.pdbx_seq_one_letter_code
_entity_poly.pdbx_strand_id
1 'polypeptide(L)'
;MSKKTTLSDLERKKAQRLRLMTELYDMVDGFDAQPVEMAQLAVRLELDTSDPEDLLDVLKIVHYLRGEGLLIASGPSGETMRLTLTHKGVCEVEESRSRPALPTEHFPPLDTIEAMLSERASSKNNGTAKAGRLTALAESDRLEVLRITRSLQEWTSQLALDEEQRAEYSADIRTIEAQLDSPHPKKVLIRVALESIKCIAEKANSSPGSVGSIVSSGISSTIDRFVARF
;
A
#
# COMPACT_ATOMS: atom_id res chain seq x y z
N MET A 1 -28.12 -11.17 -23.24
CA MET A 1 -28.24 -9.76 -22.83
C MET A 1 -28.10 -9.69 -21.32
N SER A 2 -26.88 -9.47 -20.79
CA SER A 2 -26.71 -9.26 -19.34
C SER A 2 -27.11 -7.83 -19.01
N LYS A 3 -28.14 -7.68 -18.16
CA LYS A 3 -28.49 -6.39 -17.56
C LYS A 3 -27.29 -5.95 -16.71
N LYS A 4 -26.70 -4.80 -17.06
CA LYS A 4 -25.75 -4.09 -16.20
C LYS A 4 -26.55 -3.59 -15.00
N THR A 5 -26.42 -4.25 -13.85
CA THR A 5 -27.08 -3.83 -12.61
C THR A 5 -26.28 -2.67 -12.04
N THR A 6 -26.72 -1.44 -12.27
CA THR A 6 -26.18 -0.25 -11.60
C THR A 6 -26.50 -0.32 -10.12
N LEU A 7 -25.46 -0.25 -9.27
CA LEU A 7 -25.60 -0.24 -7.82
C LEU A 7 -26.37 1.00 -7.33
N SER A 8 -27.21 0.82 -6.33
CA SER A 8 -27.89 1.92 -5.64
C SER A 8 -26.89 2.80 -4.87
N ASP A 9 -27.29 4.04 -4.57
CA ASP A 9 -26.48 4.97 -3.77
C ASP A 9 -26.16 4.42 -2.37
N LEU A 10 -27.06 3.63 -1.79
CA LEU A 10 -26.86 2.99 -0.50
C LEU A 10 -25.82 1.87 -0.58
N GLU A 11 -25.90 1.02 -1.62
CA GLU A 11 -24.92 -0.04 -1.84
C GLU A 11 -23.52 0.52 -2.10
N ARG A 12 -23.44 1.62 -2.86
CA ARG A 12 -22.18 2.35 -3.08
C ARG A 12 -21.56 2.81 -1.76
N LYS A 13 -22.35 3.42 -0.87
CA LYS A 13 -21.89 3.86 0.46
C LYS A 13 -21.46 2.69 1.33
N LYS A 14 -22.22 1.59 1.33
CA LYS A 14 -21.90 0.36 2.09
C LYS A 14 -20.57 -0.25 1.62
N ALA A 15 -20.35 -0.31 0.31
CA ALA A 15 -19.10 -0.81 -0.27
C ALA A 15 -17.90 0.11 0.04
N GLN A 16 -18.08 1.43 0.02
CA GLN A 16 -17.03 2.37 0.43
C GLN A 16 -16.63 2.18 1.90
N ARG A 17 -17.59 1.92 2.79
CA ARG A 17 -17.34 1.61 4.21
C ARG A 17 -16.55 0.31 4.37
N LEU A 18 -16.97 -0.75 3.68
CA LEU A 18 -16.26 -2.04 3.70
C LEU A 18 -14.84 -1.91 3.12
N ARG A 19 -14.65 -1.11 2.07
CA ARG A 19 -13.32 -0.81 1.52
C ARG A 19 -12.42 -0.15 2.56
N LEU A 20 -12.90 0.89 3.25
CA LEU A 20 -12.14 1.57 4.31
C LEU A 20 -11.75 0.60 5.43
N MET A 21 -12.70 -0.22 5.89
CA MET A 21 -12.49 -1.17 6.98
C MET A 21 -11.51 -2.29 6.60
N THR A 22 -11.59 -2.79 5.37
CA THR A 22 -10.64 -3.80 4.85
C THR A 22 -9.22 -3.24 4.79
N GLU A 23 -9.05 -2.03 4.26
CA GLU A 23 -7.73 -1.38 4.19
C GLU A 23 -7.16 -1.11 5.59
N LEU A 24 -8.00 -0.63 6.52
CA LEU A 24 -7.59 -0.39 7.90
C LEU A 24 -7.18 -1.70 8.59
N TYR A 25 -7.92 -2.79 8.37
CA TYR A 25 -7.60 -4.13 8.88
C TYR A 25 -6.25 -4.61 8.36
N ASP A 26 -5.98 -4.47 7.07
CA ASP A 26 -4.73 -4.91 6.45
C ASP A 26 -3.52 -4.07 6.86
N MET A 27 -3.73 -2.82 7.26
CA MET A 27 -2.65 -1.97 7.79
C MET A 27 -2.18 -2.41 9.18
N VAL A 28 -3.05 -3.07 9.96
CA VAL A 28 -2.78 -3.50 11.33
C VAL A 28 -2.76 -5.02 11.49
N ASP A 29 -2.87 -5.78 10.40
CA ASP A 29 -2.93 -7.25 10.39
C ASP A 29 -3.99 -7.79 11.38
N GLY A 30 -5.16 -7.14 11.42
CA GLY A 30 -6.26 -7.49 12.33
C GLY A 30 -6.05 -7.10 13.80
N PHE A 31 -4.94 -6.42 14.15
CA PHE A 31 -4.67 -6.00 15.53
C PHE A 31 -5.46 -4.72 15.90
N ASP A 32 -6.45 -4.86 16.79
CA ASP A 32 -7.41 -3.81 17.16
C ASP A 32 -6.86 -2.71 18.09
N ALA A 33 -5.63 -2.82 18.58
CA ALA A 33 -5.05 -1.81 19.47
C ALA A 33 -4.11 -0.81 18.76
N GLN A 34 -3.83 -1.01 17.46
CA GLN A 34 -2.89 -0.17 16.72
C GLN A 34 -3.60 1.00 16.00
N PRO A 35 -3.32 2.26 16.36
CA PRO A 35 -3.86 3.40 15.63
C PRO A 35 -3.15 3.59 14.29
N VAL A 36 -3.94 3.94 13.27
CA VAL A 36 -3.48 4.29 11.92
C VAL A 36 -3.83 5.74 11.63
N GLU A 37 -2.88 6.50 11.08
CA GLU A 37 -3.14 7.89 10.69
C GLU A 37 -3.98 7.96 9.41
N MET A 38 -4.97 8.86 9.39
CA MET A 38 -5.89 9.03 8.27
C MET A 38 -5.15 9.37 6.98
N ALA A 39 -4.05 10.14 7.04
CA ALA A 39 -3.20 10.39 5.89
C ALA A 39 -2.66 9.09 5.25
N GLN A 40 -2.22 8.12 6.07
CA GLN A 40 -1.71 6.84 5.57
C GLN A 40 -2.83 5.98 4.96
N LEU A 41 -4.00 5.97 5.60
CA LEU A 41 -5.17 5.27 5.08
C LEU A 41 -5.71 5.90 3.79
N ALA A 42 -5.66 7.24 3.68
CA ALA A 42 -6.09 7.96 2.49
C ALA A 42 -5.24 7.61 1.27
N VAL A 43 -3.92 7.48 1.46
CA VAL A 43 -3.00 7.00 0.41
C VAL A 43 -3.43 5.61 -0.07
N ARG A 44 -3.73 4.66 0.83
CA ARG A 44 -4.18 3.31 0.45
C ARG A 44 -5.52 3.29 -0.28
N LEU A 45 -6.42 4.19 0.11
CA LEU A 45 -7.72 4.32 -0.51
C LEU A 45 -7.70 5.10 -1.83
N GLU A 46 -6.53 5.60 -2.26
CA GLU A 46 -6.34 6.45 -3.43
C GLU A 46 -7.24 7.70 -3.37
N LEU A 47 -7.31 8.31 -2.19
CA LEU A 47 -8.09 9.53 -1.95
C LEU A 47 -7.17 10.74 -2.04
N ASP A 48 -7.63 11.77 -2.76
CA ASP A 48 -6.93 13.05 -2.74
C ASP A 48 -7.40 13.85 -1.52
N THR A 49 -6.59 13.85 -0.44
CA THR A 49 -6.92 14.62 0.76
C THR A 49 -6.82 16.13 0.56
N SER A 50 -6.24 16.57 -0.56
CA SER A 50 -6.24 17.98 -0.97
C SER A 50 -7.57 18.39 -1.60
N ASP A 51 -8.39 17.43 -2.06
CA ASP A 51 -9.73 17.67 -2.56
C ASP A 51 -10.73 17.70 -1.37
N PRO A 52 -11.39 18.85 -1.10
CA PRO A 52 -12.36 18.96 -0.02
C PRO A 52 -13.54 17.99 -0.13
N GLU A 53 -13.93 17.57 -1.34
CA GLU A 53 -15.04 16.63 -1.54
C GLU A 53 -14.66 15.20 -1.12
N ASP A 54 -13.49 14.73 -1.54
CA ASP A 54 -12.96 13.41 -1.17
C ASP A 54 -12.76 13.33 0.36
N LEU A 55 -12.18 14.37 0.96
CA LEU A 55 -12.00 14.44 2.41
C LEU A 55 -13.35 14.40 3.14
N LEU A 56 -14.35 15.15 2.66
CA LEU A 56 -15.67 15.19 3.27
C LEU A 56 -16.39 13.84 3.20
N ASP A 57 -16.29 13.13 2.09
CA ASP A 57 -16.93 11.82 1.92
C ASP A 57 -16.32 10.76 2.83
N VAL A 58 -15.00 10.81 3.03
CA VAL A 58 -14.29 9.94 3.97
C VAL A 58 -14.69 10.23 5.41
N LEU A 59 -14.79 11.51 5.77
CA LEU A 59 -15.25 11.90 7.10
C LEU A 59 -16.68 11.41 7.39
N LYS A 60 -17.58 11.40 6.39
CA LYS A 60 -18.94 10.81 6.54
C LYS A 60 -18.86 9.30 6.78
N ILE A 61 -17.97 8.60 6.08
CA ILE A 61 -17.75 7.15 6.25
C ILE A 61 -17.23 6.88 7.67
N VAL A 62 -16.19 7.59 8.10
CA VAL A 62 -15.61 7.46 9.44
C VAL A 62 -16.65 7.76 10.52
N HIS A 63 -17.45 8.82 10.35
CA HIS A 63 -18.51 9.17 11.28
C HIS A 63 -19.54 8.05 11.44
N TYR A 64 -19.96 7.45 10.32
CA TYR A 64 -20.87 6.31 10.34
C TYR A 64 -20.27 5.11 11.07
N LEU A 65 -19.05 4.68 10.70
CA LEU A 65 -18.39 3.52 11.28
C LEU A 65 -18.13 3.69 12.78
N ARG A 66 -17.82 4.92 13.22
CA ARG A 66 -17.74 5.27 14.64
C ARG A 66 -19.09 5.15 15.33
N GLY A 67 -20.17 5.60 14.70
CA GLY A 67 -21.54 5.47 15.21
C GLY A 67 -21.96 4.02 15.43
N GLU A 68 -21.54 3.13 14.54
CA GLU A 68 -21.79 1.68 14.65
C GLU A 68 -20.81 0.94 15.59
N GLY A 69 -19.84 1.65 16.15
CA GLY A 69 -18.82 1.10 17.05
C GLY A 69 -17.81 0.17 16.37
N LEU A 70 -17.62 0.29 15.05
CA LEU A 70 -16.68 -0.55 14.28
C LEU A 70 -15.25 0.01 14.29
N LEU A 71 -15.10 1.31 14.56
CA LEU A 71 -13.82 1.96 14.77
C LEU A 71 -13.91 3.08 15.82
N ILE A 72 -12.75 3.48 16.30
CA ILE A 72 -12.54 4.65 17.15
C ILE A 72 -11.75 5.67 16.33
N ALA A 73 -12.20 6.93 16.36
CA ALA A 73 -11.46 8.07 15.80
C ALA A 73 -10.96 8.95 16.95
N SER A 74 -9.66 9.25 16.97
CA SER A 74 -9.00 10.05 17.99
C SER A 74 -8.09 11.11 17.37
N GLY A 75 -7.79 12.17 18.12
CA GLY A 75 -6.96 13.29 17.66
C GLY A 75 -7.73 14.38 16.90
N PRO A 76 -7.02 15.34 16.29
CA PRO A 76 -7.61 16.41 15.50
C PRO A 76 -8.30 15.86 14.25
N SER A 77 -9.38 16.51 13.80
CA SER A 77 -10.05 16.14 12.56
C SER A 77 -9.14 16.38 11.34
N GLY A 78 -9.32 15.57 10.28
CA GLY A 78 -8.56 15.69 9.03
C GLY A 78 -7.41 14.69 8.95
N GLU A 79 -6.29 15.07 8.34
CA GLU A 79 -5.19 14.17 8.00
C GLU A 79 -4.47 13.56 9.22
N THR A 80 -4.47 14.28 10.35
CA THR A 80 -3.83 13.84 11.61
C THR A 80 -4.76 13.01 12.50
N MET A 81 -6.00 12.77 12.07
CA MET A 81 -6.94 11.90 12.76
C MET A 81 -6.38 10.48 12.79
N ARG A 82 -6.45 9.81 13.95
CA ARG A 82 -6.06 8.41 14.11
C ARG A 82 -7.28 7.53 14.21
N LEU A 83 -7.29 6.47 13.41
CA LEU A 83 -8.34 5.46 13.36
C LEU A 83 -7.83 4.17 13.98
N THR A 84 -8.63 3.56 14.83
CA THR A 84 -8.33 2.29 15.48
C THR A 84 -9.53 1.38 15.32
N LEU A 85 -9.32 0.14 14.87
CA LEU A 85 -10.41 -0.84 14.80
C LEU A 85 -10.89 -1.17 16.22
N THR A 86 -12.18 -1.48 16.36
CA THR A 86 -12.65 -2.18 17.56
C THR A 86 -12.62 -3.68 17.30
N HIS A 87 -12.71 -4.49 18.36
CA HIS A 87 -12.91 -5.93 18.20
C HIS A 87 -14.14 -6.25 17.32
N LYS A 88 -15.24 -5.49 17.48
CA LYS A 88 -16.43 -5.61 16.61
C LYS A 88 -16.08 -5.35 15.14
N GLY A 89 -15.30 -4.31 14.87
CA GLY A 89 -14.82 -3.99 13.51
C GLY A 89 -13.95 -5.09 12.90
N VAL A 90 -13.04 -5.68 13.68
CA VAL A 90 -12.20 -6.81 13.28
C VAL A 90 -13.07 -8.01 12.89
N CYS A 91 -13.97 -8.44 13.77
CA CYS A 91 -14.86 -9.57 13.52
C CYS A 91 -15.70 -9.38 12.25
N GLU A 92 -16.17 -8.16 12.00
CA GLU A 92 -17.03 -7.92 10.83
C GLU A 92 -16.27 -7.94 9.50
N VAL A 93 -15.00 -7.50 9.49
CA VAL A 93 -14.12 -7.67 8.32
C VAL A 93 -13.79 -9.14 8.11
N GLU A 94 -13.52 -9.91 9.17
CA GLU A 94 -13.25 -11.34 9.08
C GLU A 94 -14.47 -12.13 8.60
N GLU A 95 -15.68 -11.76 9.05
CA GLU A 95 -16.92 -12.35 8.54
C GLU A 95 -17.07 -12.08 7.05
N SER A 96 -16.84 -10.83 6.61
CA SER A 96 -16.87 -10.46 5.19
C SER A 96 -15.87 -11.27 4.36
N ARG A 97 -14.69 -11.57 4.90
CA ARG A 97 -13.63 -12.36 4.23
C ARG A 97 -13.93 -13.85 4.18
N SER A 98 -14.47 -14.40 5.27
CA SER A 98 -14.81 -15.83 5.34
C SER A 98 -16.04 -16.19 4.50
N ARG A 99 -16.88 -15.19 4.18
CA ARG A 99 -18.11 -15.34 3.40
C ARG A 99 -18.25 -14.24 2.32
N PRO A 100 -17.35 -14.18 1.32
CA PRO A 100 -17.26 -13.04 0.40
C PRO A 100 -18.51 -12.81 -0.45
N ALA A 101 -19.30 -13.85 -0.71
CA ALA A 101 -20.55 -13.77 -1.47
C ALA A 101 -21.77 -13.35 -0.62
N LEU A 102 -21.63 -13.21 0.70
CA LEU A 102 -22.73 -12.89 1.61
C LEU A 102 -22.52 -11.52 2.28
N PRO A 103 -23.60 -10.76 2.54
CA PRO A 103 -23.51 -9.55 3.33
C PRO A 103 -23.24 -9.87 4.81
N THR A 104 -22.65 -8.90 5.52
CA THR A 104 -22.63 -8.86 7.00
C THR A 104 -23.75 -7.94 7.51
N GLU A 105 -23.74 -7.65 8.81
CA GLU A 105 -24.67 -6.69 9.41
C GLU A 105 -24.61 -5.31 8.72
N HIS A 106 -23.41 -4.77 8.51
CA HIS A 106 -23.22 -3.41 7.98
C HIS A 106 -22.70 -3.38 6.54
N PHE A 107 -22.11 -4.48 6.04
CA PHE A 107 -21.42 -4.51 4.75
C PHE A 107 -22.13 -5.35 3.69
N PRO A 108 -22.00 -4.99 2.39
CA PRO A 108 -22.50 -5.83 1.30
C PRO A 108 -21.54 -7.03 1.11
N PRO A 109 -21.88 -8.00 0.25
CA PRO A 109 -20.92 -9.02 -0.17
C PRO A 109 -19.62 -8.37 -0.65
N LEU A 110 -18.48 -8.94 -0.26
CA LEU A 110 -17.14 -8.47 -0.64
C LEU A 110 -16.99 -8.41 -2.16
N ASP A 111 -17.60 -9.35 -2.88
CA ASP A 111 -17.63 -9.38 -4.36
C ASP A 111 -18.26 -8.11 -4.98
N THR A 112 -19.13 -7.41 -4.23
CA THR A 112 -19.74 -6.14 -4.66
C THR A 112 -18.70 -5.03 -4.82
N ILE A 113 -17.62 -5.06 -4.03
CA ILE A 113 -16.51 -4.09 -4.14
C ILE A 113 -15.77 -4.29 -5.45
N GLU A 114 -15.52 -5.53 -5.88
CA GLU A 114 -14.82 -5.82 -7.13
C GLU A 114 -15.58 -5.27 -8.34
N ALA A 115 -16.90 -5.44 -8.35
CA ALA A 115 -17.77 -4.86 -9.39
C ALA A 115 -17.66 -3.33 -9.42
N MET A 116 -17.65 -2.66 -8.25
CA MET A 116 -17.49 -1.20 -8.16
C MET A 116 -16.13 -0.69 -8.64
N LEU A 117 -15.05 -1.39 -8.29
CA LEU A 117 -13.70 -1.03 -8.73
C LEU A 117 -13.56 -1.18 -10.26
N SER A 118 -14.22 -2.18 -10.85
CA SER A 118 -14.27 -2.35 -12.31
C SER A 118 -15.07 -1.24 -13.02
N GLU A 119 -16.13 -0.71 -12.40
CA GLU A 119 -16.89 0.42 -12.95
C GLU A 119 -16.10 1.74 -12.91
N ARG A 120 -15.33 1.99 -11.83
CA ARG A 120 -14.49 3.20 -11.71
C ARG A 120 -13.33 3.19 -12.73
N ALA A 121 -12.78 2.02 -13.05
CA ALA A 121 -11.77 1.84 -14.09
C ALA A 121 -12.29 2.15 -15.51
N SER A 122 -13.61 2.02 -15.74
CA SER A 122 -14.23 2.30 -17.04
C SER A 122 -14.51 3.79 -17.26
N SER A 123 -14.64 4.57 -16.18
CA SER A 123 -15.05 5.98 -16.21
C SER A 123 -13.91 6.99 -16.06
N LYS A 124 -12.68 6.55 -15.75
CA LYS A 124 -11.52 7.43 -15.49
C LYS A 124 -10.45 7.31 -16.58
N ASN A 125 -10.84 7.41 -17.86
CA ASN A 125 -9.93 7.68 -18.98
C ASN A 125 -9.89 9.19 -19.26
N ASN A 126 -9.24 9.96 -18.38
CA ASN A 126 -8.68 11.27 -18.71
C ASN A 126 -7.73 11.74 -17.59
N GLY A 127 -6.45 11.88 -17.92
CA GLY A 127 -5.48 12.67 -17.16
C GLY A 127 -4.65 11.93 -16.11
N THR A 128 -3.36 11.71 -16.46
CA THR A 128 -2.20 11.52 -15.56
C THR A 128 -2.27 10.40 -14.51
N ALA A 129 -1.64 9.28 -14.86
CA ALA A 129 -1.44 8.12 -14.02
C ALA A 129 -0.44 8.36 -12.88
N LYS A 130 -0.94 8.28 -11.65
CA LYS A 130 -0.16 7.90 -10.46
C LYS A 130 -1.09 7.07 -9.56
N ALA A 131 -0.99 5.75 -9.66
CA ALA A 131 -1.80 4.82 -8.88
C ALA A 131 -0.90 3.70 -8.36
N GLY A 132 -0.64 3.72 -7.06
CA GLY A 132 -0.04 2.63 -6.31
C GLY A 132 -1.15 1.70 -5.82
N ARG A 133 -1.51 0.71 -6.64
CA ARG A 133 -2.51 -0.30 -6.32
C ARG A 133 -1.80 -1.48 -5.63
N LEU A 134 -2.23 -1.87 -4.44
CA LEU A 134 -1.86 -3.14 -3.78
C LEU A 134 -2.58 -4.33 -4.45
N THR A 135 -2.50 -4.42 -5.77
CA THR A 135 -2.64 -5.69 -6.48
C THR A 135 -1.32 -6.44 -6.35
N ALA A 136 -1.31 -7.74 -6.66
CA ALA A 136 -0.11 -8.41 -7.15
C ALA A 136 0.75 -7.41 -7.94
N LEU A 137 2.08 -7.38 -7.71
CA LEU A 137 2.98 -6.41 -8.35
C LEU A 137 2.50 -6.17 -9.77
N ALA A 138 2.04 -4.95 -10.06
CA ALA A 138 1.57 -4.65 -11.42
C ALA A 138 2.73 -5.00 -12.35
N GLU A 139 2.46 -5.49 -13.55
CA GLU A 139 3.55 -5.87 -14.47
C GLU A 139 4.56 -4.72 -14.67
N SER A 140 4.07 -3.47 -14.64
CA SER A 140 4.90 -2.27 -14.61
C SER A 140 5.82 -2.16 -13.39
N ASP A 141 5.30 -2.46 -12.20
CA ASP A 141 6.07 -2.46 -10.95
C ASP A 141 7.10 -3.59 -10.98
N ARG A 142 6.73 -4.77 -11.50
CA ARG A 142 7.60 -5.95 -11.61
C ARG A 142 8.79 -5.66 -12.52
N LEU A 143 8.53 -5.06 -13.68
CA LEU A 143 9.56 -4.62 -14.61
C LEU A 143 10.47 -3.52 -14.00
N GLU A 144 9.90 -2.63 -13.18
CA GLU A 144 10.66 -1.60 -12.50
C GLU A 144 11.58 -2.19 -11.40
N VAL A 145 11.09 -3.13 -10.58
CA VAL A 145 11.95 -3.87 -9.62
C VAL A 145 13.05 -4.62 -10.36
N LEU A 146 12.74 -5.34 -11.45
CA LEU A 146 13.74 -6.05 -12.25
C LEU A 146 14.84 -5.13 -12.76
N ARG A 147 14.48 -3.93 -13.24
CA ARG A 147 15.43 -2.92 -13.67
C ARG A 147 16.32 -2.46 -12.51
N ILE A 148 15.72 -2.17 -11.35
CA ILE A 148 16.45 -1.74 -10.15
C ILE A 148 17.40 -2.86 -9.69
N THR A 149 16.93 -4.09 -9.56
CA THR A 149 17.74 -5.25 -9.14
C THR A 149 18.96 -5.44 -10.05
N ARG A 150 18.80 -5.29 -11.38
CA ARG A 150 19.93 -5.36 -12.32
C ARG A 150 20.93 -4.22 -12.09
N SER A 151 20.45 -2.99 -11.89
CA SER A 151 21.33 -1.85 -11.58
C SER A 151 22.07 -2.04 -10.25
N LEU A 152 21.42 -2.60 -9.22
CA LEU A 152 22.05 -2.93 -7.94
C LEU A 152 23.17 -3.97 -8.10
N GLN A 153 22.96 -4.99 -8.94
CA GLN A 153 24.00 -5.97 -9.27
C GLN A 153 25.20 -5.33 -9.98
N GLU A 154 24.96 -4.44 -10.94
CA GLU A 154 26.03 -3.70 -11.64
C GLU A 154 26.82 -2.79 -10.68
N TRP A 155 26.11 -2.09 -9.78
CA TRP A 155 26.72 -1.19 -8.80
C TRP A 155 27.47 -1.91 -7.69
N THR A 156 27.16 -3.18 -7.39
CA THR A 156 27.85 -3.98 -6.37
C THR A 156 29.37 -4.01 -6.59
N SER A 157 29.82 -3.99 -7.85
CA SER A 157 31.24 -3.97 -8.21
C SER A 157 31.94 -2.62 -8.00
N GLN A 158 31.16 -1.55 -7.89
CA GLN A 158 31.61 -0.16 -7.75
C GLN A 158 31.54 0.34 -6.29
N LEU A 159 30.88 -0.42 -5.42
CA LEU A 159 30.80 -0.14 -3.99
C LEU A 159 32.00 -0.76 -3.26
N ALA A 160 32.62 0.02 -2.39
CA ALA A 160 33.68 -0.45 -1.49
C ALA A 160 33.11 -1.21 -0.30
N LEU A 161 32.37 -2.30 -0.56
CA LEU A 161 31.78 -3.15 0.48
C LEU A 161 32.86 -4.06 1.10
N ASP A 162 32.90 -4.11 2.42
CA ASP A 162 33.59 -5.19 3.14
C ASP A 162 32.86 -6.54 2.95
N GLU A 163 33.45 -7.63 3.46
CA GLU A 163 32.93 -8.98 3.25
C GLU A 163 31.55 -9.19 3.88
N GLU A 164 31.30 -8.59 5.05
CA GLU A 164 30.04 -8.70 5.78
C GLU A 164 28.93 -7.93 5.04
N GLN A 165 29.21 -6.68 4.68
CA GLN A 165 28.31 -5.83 3.89
C GLN A 165 28.00 -6.46 2.53
N ARG A 166 28.99 -7.06 1.87
CA ARG A 166 28.80 -7.75 0.58
C ARG A 166 27.90 -8.97 0.73
N ALA A 167 28.09 -9.74 1.80
CA ALA A 167 27.25 -10.90 2.08
C ALA A 167 25.78 -10.47 2.33
N GLU A 168 25.56 -9.46 3.16
CA GLU A 168 24.24 -8.90 3.47
C GLU A 168 23.56 -8.34 2.20
N TYR A 169 24.26 -7.49 1.44
CA TYR A 169 23.78 -6.93 0.17
C TYR A 169 23.35 -8.01 -0.83
N SER A 170 24.13 -9.09 -0.94
CA SER A 170 23.81 -10.23 -1.80
C SER A 170 22.59 -11.03 -1.33
N ALA A 171 22.36 -11.08 -0.01
CA ALA A 171 21.22 -11.78 0.57
C ALA A 171 19.93 -11.00 0.32
N ASP A 172 19.99 -9.67 0.42
CA ASP A 172 18.84 -8.79 0.12
C ASP A 172 18.47 -8.82 -1.36
N ILE A 173 19.45 -8.82 -2.28
CA ILE A 173 19.19 -9.02 -3.71
C ILE A 173 18.46 -10.34 -3.96
N ARG A 174 18.96 -11.45 -3.37
CA ARG A 174 18.31 -12.77 -3.51
C ARG A 174 16.90 -12.79 -2.93
N THR A 175 16.66 -12.04 -1.85
CA THR A 175 15.32 -11.88 -1.28
C THR A 175 14.38 -11.19 -2.28
N ILE A 176 14.84 -10.13 -2.95
CA ILE A 176 14.05 -9.43 -3.98
C ILE A 176 13.77 -10.37 -5.17
N GLU A 177 14.77 -11.08 -5.66
CA GLU A 177 14.62 -12.06 -6.75
C GLU A 177 13.61 -13.16 -6.41
N ALA A 178 13.70 -13.74 -5.21
CA ALA A 178 12.76 -14.75 -4.74
C ALA A 178 11.32 -14.20 -4.64
N GLN A 179 11.14 -12.92 -4.29
CA GLN A 179 9.82 -12.29 -4.32
C GLN A 179 9.32 -12.07 -5.75
N LEU A 180 10.19 -11.76 -6.72
CA LEU A 180 9.82 -11.61 -8.12
C LEU A 180 9.39 -12.93 -8.77
N ASP A 181 10.01 -14.04 -8.38
CA ASP A 181 9.66 -15.37 -8.88
C ASP A 181 8.44 -15.98 -8.17
N SER A 182 8.05 -15.43 -7.02
CA SER A 182 6.86 -15.85 -6.28
C SER A 182 5.57 -15.54 -7.07
N PRO A 183 4.58 -16.47 -7.11
CA PRO A 183 3.25 -16.19 -7.65
C PRO A 183 2.49 -15.13 -6.83
N HIS A 184 2.90 -14.91 -5.58
CA HIS A 184 2.34 -13.90 -4.68
C HIS A 184 3.48 -13.10 -4.00
N PRO A 185 4.10 -12.15 -4.71
CA PRO A 185 5.18 -11.32 -4.15
C PRO A 185 4.71 -10.49 -2.97
N LYS A 186 5.46 -10.48 -1.88
CA LYS A 186 5.21 -9.60 -0.73
C LYS A 186 5.97 -8.29 -0.90
N LYS A 187 5.26 -7.24 -1.30
CA LYS A 187 5.82 -5.88 -1.52
C LYS A 187 6.62 -5.36 -0.31
N VAL A 188 6.16 -5.69 0.90
CA VAL A 188 6.86 -5.32 2.16
C VAL A 188 8.27 -5.90 2.22
N LEU A 189 8.47 -7.16 1.83
CA LEU A 189 9.80 -7.79 1.86
C LEU A 189 10.74 -7.18 0.82
N ILE A 190 10.22 -6.84 -0.37
CA ILE A 190 10.98 -6.12 -1.40
C ILE A 190 11.41 -4.75 -0.86
N ARG A 191 10.50 -4.02 -0.22
CA ARG A 191 10.78 -2.71 0.36
C ARG A 191 11.85 -2.78 1.45
N VAL A 192 11.71 -3.70 2.40
CA VAL A 192 12.68 -3.88 3.49
C VAL A 192 14.07 -4.21 2.94
N ALA A 193 14.16 -5.12 1.95
CA ALA A 193 15.43 -5.46 1.31
C ALA A 193 16.05 -4.25 0.57
N LEU A 194 15.24 -3.42 -0.10
CA LEU A 194 15.73 -2.19 -0.76
C LEU A 194 16.21 -1.14 0.27
N GLU A 195 15.49 -0.95 1.38
CA GLU A 195 15.90 -0.02 2.45
C GLU A 195 17.21 -0.47 3.12
N SER A 196 17.38 -1.78 3.32
CA SER A 196 18.63 -2.37 3.81
C SER A 196 19.80 -2.12 2.86
N ILE A 197 19.64 -2.46 1.57
CA ILE A 197 20.61 -2.20 0.49
C ILE A 197 21.03 -0.73 0.43
N LYS A 198 20.07 0.18 0.57
CA LYS A 198 20.32 1.63 0.64
C LYS A 198 21.25 1.96 1.81
N CYS A 199 20.92 1.47 3.00
CA CYS A 199 21.71 1.72 4.20
C CYS A 199 23.15 1.20 4.07
N ILE A 200 23.33 0.00 3.49
CA ILE A 200 24.65 -0.60 3.25
C ILE A 200 25.45 0.25 2.25
N ALA A 201 24.83 0.67 1.14
CA ALA A 201 25.48 1.49 0.13
C ALA A 201 25.95 2.85 0.67
N GLU A 202 25.15 3.47 1.55
CA GLU A 202 25.46 4.75 2.21
C GLU A 202 26.61 4.60 3.22
N LYS A 203 26.63 3.50 3.99
CA LYS A 203 27.71 3.22 4.95
C LYS A 203 29.05 2.98 4.25
N ALA A 204 29.05 2.24 3.15
CA ALA A 204 30.26 1.85 2.43
C ALA A 204 31.00 3.02 1.76
N ASN A 205 30.34 4.15 1.50
CA ASN A 205 30.92 5.29 0.78
C ASN A 205 30.85 6.61 1.54
N SER A 206 30.92 6.53 2.87
CA SER A 206 30.90 7.67 3.80
C SER A 206 32.06 8.66 3.65
N SER A 207 33.00 8.45 2.71
CA SER A 207 34.07 9.39 2.37
C SER A 207 33.64 10.34 1.24
N PRO A 208 33.47 11.66 1.51
CA PRO A 208 32.98 12.63 0.52
C PRO A 208 33.93 12.76 -0.69
N GLY A 209 33.39 12.73 -1.91
CA GLY A 209 34.13 13.03 -3.14
C GLY A 209 34.73 11.83 -3.90
N SER A 210 34.52 10.59 -3.42
CA SER A 210 34.89 9.39 -4.16
C SER A 210 33.84 9.03 -5.23
N VAL A 211 34.23 8.27 -6.26
CA VAL A 211 33.30 7.70 -7.26
C VAL A 211 32.19 6.89 -6.58
N GLY A 212 32.50 6.22 -5.45
CA GLY A 212 31.53 5.50 -4.63
C GLY A 212 30.44 6.37 -4.01
N SER A 213 30.72 7.64 -3.71
CA SER A 213 29.72 8.59 -3.19
C SER A 213 28.65 8.95 -4.24
N ILE A 214 29.06 9.07 -5.51
CA ILE A 214 28.14 9.31 -6.64
C ILE A 214 27.23 8.09 -6.87
N VAL A 215 27.81 6.89 -6.84
CA VAL A 215 27.07 5.63 -7.00
C VAL A 215 26.09 5.42 -5.84
N SER A 216 26.50 5.67 -4.60
CA SER A 216 25.63 5.61 -3.42
C SER A 216 24.45 6.58 -3.50
N SER A 217 24.67 7.81 -3.98
CA SER A 217 23.60 8.80 -4.17
C SER A 217 22.63 8.38 -5.30
N GLY A 218 23.16 7.78 -6.37
CA GLY A 218 22.36 7.17 -7.44
C GLY A 218 21.48 6.03 -6.94
N ILE A 219 22.02 5.13 -6.12
CA ILE A 219 21.27 4.04 -5.46
C ILE A 219 20.17 4.61 -4.58
N SER A 220 20.53 5.52 -3.67
CA SER A 220 19.64 6.11 -2.68
C SER A 220 18.47 6.84 -3.35
N SER A 221 18.74 7.67 -4.36
CA SER A 221 17.70 8.38 -5.13
C SER A 221 16.82 7.47 -5.98
N THR A 222 17.36 6.37 -6.52
CA THR A 222 16.59 5.39 -7.29
C THR A 222 15.64 4.61 -6.39
N ILE A 223 16.13 4.19 -5.22
CA ILE A 223 15.33 3.48 -4.22
C ILE A 223 14.25 4.40 -3.65
N ASP A 224 14.58 5.64 -3.29
CA ASP A 224 13.60 6.58 -2.74
C ASP A 224 12.48 6.89 -3.73
N ARG A 225 12.82 7.08 -5.01
CA ARG A 225 11.83 7.29 -6.06
C ARG A 225 10.91 6.08 -6.22
N PHE A 226 11.45 4.88 -6.05
CA PHE A 226 10.69 3.65 -6.17
C PHE A 226 9.80 3.43 -4.95
N VAL A 227 10.35 3.53 -3.74
CA VAL A 227 9.60 3.38 -2.47
C VAL A 227 8.51 4.43 -2.34
N ALA A 228 8.71 5.65 -2.81
CA ALA A 228 7.67 6.69 -2.83
C ALA A 228 6.50 6.40 -3.80
N ARG A 229 6.60 5.38 -4.65
CA ARG A 229 5.51 4.93 -5.54
C ARG A 229 4.75 3.72 -4.97
N PHE A 230 5.24 3.13 -3.87
CA PHE A 230 4.64 2.00 -3.15
C PHE A 230 3.90 2.48 -1.90
#